data_AF-A0A1C5F4E4-F1
#
_entry.id   AF-A0A1C5F4E4-F1
#
_cell.length_a   1.000
_cell.length_b   1.000
_cell.length_c   1.000
_cell.angle_alpha   90.00
_cell.angle_beta   90.00
_cell.angle_gamma   90.00
#
_symmetry.space_group_name_H-M   'P 1'
#
loop_
_entity.id
_entity.type
_entity.pdbx_description
1 polymer ?
#
loop_
_entity_poly.entity_id
_entity_poly.type
_entity_poly.pdbx_seq_one_letter_code
_entity_poly.pdbx_strand_id
1 'polypeptide(L)' 'MASNKRSGMSEHRRHRLRLEISREAARLFWEHGVDGTSGDQIAEAVGLSTRTIWRHFRSK' A
#
# COMPACT_ATOMS: atom_id res chain seq x y z
N MET A 1 -9.99 -21.32 -24.72
CA MET A 1 -8.83 -20.72 -24.05
C MET A 1 -9.10 -19.25 -23.76
N ALA A 2 -9.59 -18.91 -22.58
CA ALA A 2 -9.86 -17.51 -22.22
C ALA A 2 -9.73 -17.30 -20.71
N SER A 3 -8.53 -17.00 -20.23
CA SER A 3 -8.37 -16.41 -18.90
C SER A 3 -6.97 -15.82 -18.71
N ASN A 4 -6.74 -14.58 -19.18
CA ASN A 4 -5.62 -13.77 -18.66
C ASN A 4 -5.78 -12.24 -18.80
N LYS A 5 -6.96 -11.70 -19.12
CA LYS A 5 -7.14 -10.23 -19.19
C LYS A 5 -7.50 -9.58 -17.84
N ARG A 6 -7.98 -10.36 -16.85
CA ARG A 6 -8.35 -9.83 -15.51
C ARG A 6 -7.16 -9.65 -14.56
N SER A 7 -6.05 -10.35 -14.82
CA SER A 7 -4.80 -10.31 -14.04
C SER A 7 -4.03 -9.01 -14.27
N GLY A 8 -3.85 -8.58 -15.53
CA GLY A 8 -3.08 -7.37 -15.85
C GLY A 8 -3.69 -6.07 -15.29
N MET A 9 -5.02 -5.92 -15.31
CA MET A 9 -5.70 -4.77 -14.70
C MET A 9 -5.58 -4.78 -13.17
N SER A 10 -5.56 -5.96 -12.55
CA SER A 10 -5.39 -6.15 -11.11
C SER A 10 -3.97 -5.82 -10.65
N GLU A 11 -2.96 -6.14 -11.47
CA GLU A 11 -1.55 -5.83 -11.18
C GLU A 11 -1.26 -4.34 -11.25
N HIS A 12 -1.76 -3.64 -12.27
CA HIS A 12 -1.63 -2.18 -12.37
C HIS A 12 -2.28 -1.47 -11.18
N ARG A 13 -3.47 -1.94 -10.75
CA ARG A 13 -4.14 -1.40 -9.57
C ARG A 13 -3.37 -1.67 -8.29
N ARG A 14 -2.81 -2.87 -8.13
CA ARG A 14 -1.95 -3.22 -6.99
C ARG A 14 -0.68 -2.38 -6.95
N HIS A 15 -0.05 -2.16 -8.10
CA HIS A 15 1.15 -1.33 -8.20
C HIS A 15 0.87 0.12 -7.83
N ARG A 16 -0.23 0.69 -8.36
CA ARG A 16 -0.66 2.06 -8.02
C ARG A 16 -0.89 2.22 -6.53
N LEU A 17 -1.60 1.27 -5.92
CA LEU A 17 -1.88 1.31 -4.49
C LEU A 17 -0.61 1.16 -3.65
N ARG A 18 0.32 0.30 -4.07
CA ARG A 18 1.62 0.16 -3.39
C ARG A 18 2.41 1.47 -3.43
N LEU A 19 2.42 2.17 -4.56
CA LEU A 19 3.08 3.49 -4.68
C LEU A 19 2.42 4.54 -3.80
N GLU A 20 1.10 4.54 -3.71
CA GLU A 20 0.34 5.44 -2.83
C GLU A 20 0.70 5.21 -1.36
N ILE A 21 0.71 3.94 -0.91
CA ILE A 21 1.11 3.60 0.46
C ILE A 21 2.56 4.00 0.72
N SER A 22 3.47 3.75 -0.21
CA SER A 22 4.88 4.16 -0.08
C SER A 22 5.05 5.68 0.04
N ARG A 23 4.25 6.47 -0.69
CA ARG A 23 4.32 7.94 -0.62
C ARG A 23 3.83 8.47 0.73
N GLU A 24 2.68 8.00 1.20
CA GLU A 24 2.16 8.44 2.49
C GLU A 24 3.04 7.97 3.65
N ALA A 25 3.59 6.75 3.57
CA ALA A 25 4.57 6.28 4.55
C ALA A 25 5.82 7.18 4.58
N ALA A 26 6.38 7.52 3.41
CA ALA A 26 7.54 8.41 3.33
C ALA A 26 7.25 9.81 3.89
N ARG A 27 6.05 10.33 3.64
CA ARG A 27 5.59 11.61 4.20
C ARG A 27 5.52 11.56 5.73
N LEU A 28 4.86 10.53 6.29
CA LEU A 28 4.74 10.38 7.74
C LEU A 28 6.10 10.17 8.41
N PHE A 29 6.99 9.37 7.80
CA PHE A 29 8.36 9.23 8.28
C PHE A 29 9.13 10.55 8.27
N TRP A 30 8.89 11.42 7.30
CA TRP A 30 9.50 12.75 7.25
C TRP A 30 8.94 13.68 8.34
N GLU A 31 7.63 13.65 8.57
CA GLU A 31 6.95 14.55 9.52
C GLU A 31 7.13 14.12 10.99
N HIS A 32 7.21 12.82 11.27
CA HIS A 32 7.17 12.26 12.63
C HIS A 32 8.37 11.38 12.98
N GLY A 33 9.25 11.11 12.02
CA GLY A 33 10.30 10.09 12.15
C GLY A 33 9.75 8.67 12.02
N VAL A 34 10.66 7.70 11.86
CA VAL A 34 10.30 6.29 11.71
C VAL A 34 9.67 5.73 12.99
N ASP A 35 10.27 6.02 14.15
CA ASP A 35 9.77 5.55 15.45
C ASP A 35 8.43 6.18 15.84
N GLY A 36 8.14 7.37 15.33
CA GLY A 36 6.88 8.09 15.54
C GLY A 36 5.76 7.71 14.56
N THR A 37 6.02 6.82 13.60
CA THR A 37 5.06 6.43 12.56
C THR A 37 4.67 4.97 12.68
N SER A 38 3.38 4.71 12.91
CA SER A 38 2.83 3.36 12.98
C SER A 38 2.19 2.93 11.65
N GLY A 39 2.07 1.61 11.47
CA GLY A 39 1.35 1.05 10.32
C GLY A 39 -0.12 1.45 10.28
N ASP A 40 -0.74 1.72 11.44
CA ASP A 40 -2.13 2.18 11.52
C ASP A 40 -2.27 3.63 11.04
N GLN A 41 -1.31 4.51 11.35
CA GLN A 41 -1.30 5.88 10.82
C GLN A 41 -1.16 5.91 9.30
N ILE A 42 -0.28 5.04 8.75
CA ILE A 42 -0.15 4.90 7.29
C ILE A 42 -1.47 4.37 6.69
N ALA A 43 -2.13 3.42 7.37
CA ALA A 43 -3.39 2.85 6.92
C ALA A 43 -4.53 3.89 6.90
N GLU A 44 -4.63 4.69 7.95
CA GLU A 44 -5.56 5.81 8.05
C GLU A 44 -5.31 6.83 6.93
N ALA A 45 -4.05 7.22 6.69
CA ALA A 45 -3.66 8.19 5.67
C ALA A 45 -4.09 7.79 4.24
N VAL A 46 -4.09 6.48 3.93
CA VAL A 46 -4.52 5.96 2.62
C VAL A 46 -5.96 5.41 2.62
N GLY A 47 -6.69 5.53 3.73
CA GLY A 47 -8.07 5.02 3.85
C GLY A 47 -8.20 3.49 3.76
N LEU A 48 -7.19 2.76 4.21
CA LEU A 48 -7.17 1.29 4.19
C LEU A 48 -7.06 0.71 5.60
N SER A 49 -7.32 -0.58 5.72
CA SER A 49 -6.95 -1.31 6.93
C SER A 49 -5.48 -1.71 6.91
N THR A 50 -4.85 -1.70 8.09
CA THR A 50 -3.47 -2.15 8.29
C THR A 50 -3.24 -3.56 7.76
N ARG A 51 -4.22 -4.46 7.94
CA ARG A 51 -4.20 -5.81 7.35
C ARG A 51 -4.12 -5.80 5.83
N THR A 52 -4.79 -4.85 5.18
CA THR A 52 -4.76 -4.69 3.72
C THR A 52 -3.41 -4.20 3.25
N ILE A 53 -2.83 -3.21 3.93
CA ILE A 53 -1.46 -2.76 3.67
C ILE A 53 -0.50 -3.95 3.71
N TRP A 54 -0.43 -4.68 4.83
CA TRP A 54 0.51 -5.78 4.98
C TRP A 54 0.31 -6.89 3.93
N ARG A 55 -0.92 -7.13 3.47
CA ARG A 55 -1.17 -8.06 2.37
C ARG A 55 -0.50 -7.63 1.06
N HIS A 56 -0.46 -6.33 0.76
CA HIS A 56 0.18 -5.79 -0.44
C HIS A 56 1.71 -5.77 -0.38
N PHE A 57 2.29 -5.65 0.82
CA PHE A 57 3.75 -5.72 1.01
C PHE A 57 4.29 -7.15 1.18
N ARG A 58 3.46 -8.09 1.65
CA ARG A 58 3.86 -9.48 1.91
C ARG A 58 3.78 -10.39 0.68
N SER A 59 3.00 -10.03 -0.33
CA SER A 59 2.98 -10.75 -1.61
C SER A 59 4.31 -10.54 -2.34
N LYS A 60 5.01 -11.64 -2.63
CA LYS A 60 6.07 -11.67 -3.65
C LYS A 60 5.49 -11.44 -5.04
#